data_AF-A0A8H3QUS2-F1
#
_entry.id   AF-A0A8H3QUS2-F1
#
_cell.length_a   1.000
_cell.length_b   1.000
_cell.length_c   1.000
_cell.angle_alpha   90.00
_cell.angle_beta   90.00
_cell.angle_gamma   90.00
#
_symmetry.space_group_name_H-M   'P 1'
#
loop_
_entity.id
_entity.type
_entity.pdbx_description
1 polymer ?
#
loop_
_entity_poly.entity_id
_entity_poly.type
_entity_poly.pdbx_seq_one_letter_code
_entity_poly.pdbx_strand_id
1 'polypeptide(L)'
;MAAFSVKKPLVYVIILLVYLLCLSMTTVCLSFAVKKRNAFIEDEINLKSEIEILYLFLTIATIVSVGVSMCCSLTSNEPNILGDGGAALVQFIIAIIWIILPAAYTVLTINELKDDEVSCSKSSYACTIRRNNFIFMWINSGMMILSTFVLCFCYYGLEIQEEEIGGIPLSTDSTELSTPPVLKRLGPYFCN
;
A
#
# COMPACT_ATOMS: atom_id res chain seq x y z
N MET A 1 -1.32 24.93 22.21
CA MET A 1 -1.04 23.56 22.67
C MET A 1 -2.22 22.58 22.51
N ALA A 2 -3.49 22.96 22.68
CA ALA A 2 -4.62 22.03 22.54
C ALA A 2 -4.91 21.55 21.09
N ALA A 3 -4.62 22.35 20.06
CA ALA A 3 -4.91 21.99 18.67
C ALA A 3 -3.98 20.92 18.06
N PHE A 4 -2.79 20.70 18.63
CA PHE A 4 -1.83 19.70 18.13
C PHE A 4 -2.09 18.29 18.68
N SER A 5 -2.72 18.18 19.86
CA SER A 5 -3.02 16.90 20.51
C SER A 5 -4.13 16.12 19.78
N VAL A 6 -5.05 16.79 19.09
CA VAL A 6 -6.16 16.15 18.34
C VAL A 6 -5.72 15.65 16.96
N LYS A 7 -4.62 16.18 16.38
CA LYS A 7 -4.14 15.83 15.04
C LYS A 7 -3.57 14.41 14.95
N LYS A 8 -2.80 13.98 15.96
CA LYS A 8 -2.18 12.63 15.97
C LYS A 8 -3.21 11.49 15.94
N PRO A 9 -4.22 11.42 16.84
CA PRO A 9 -5.20 10.33 16.81
C PRO A 9 -6.03 10.31 15.51
N LEU A 10 -6.32 11.48 14.93
CA LEU A 10 -7.01 11.56 13.65
C LEU A 10 -6.20 10.92 12.51
N VAL A 11 -4.88 11.18 12.46
CA VAL A 11 -3.97 10.58 11.47
C VAL A 11 -3.91 9.07 11.61
N TYR A 12 -3.81 8.55 12.85
CA TYR A 12 -3.84 7.11 13.08
C TYR A 12 -5.14 6.47 12.58
N VAL A 13 -6.29 7.11 12.82
CA VAL A 13 -7.59 6.64 12.31
C VAL A 13 -7.62 6.65 10.78
N ILE A 14 -7.10 7.69 10.14
CA ILE A 14 -7.02 7.77 8.67
C ILE A 14 -6.14 6.64 8.11
N ILE A 15 -4.94 6.43 8.66
CA ILE A 15 -4.01 5.38 8.24
C ILE A 15 -4.65 3.99 8.42
N LEU A 16 -5.32 3.75 9.54
CA LEU A 16 -6.02 2.49 9.80
C LEU A 16 -7.13 2.24 8.76
N LEU A 17 -7.93 3.25 8.45
CA LEU A 17 -8.99 3.15 7.44
C LEU A 17 -8.39 2.86 6.05
N VAL A 18 -7.28 3.50 5.70
CA VAL A 18 -6.57 3.26 4.44
C VAL A 18 -6.10 1.81 4.34
N TYR A 19 -5.46 1.27 5.39
CA TYR A 19 -5.02 -0.13 5.40
C TYR A 19 -6.19 -1.11 5.31
N LEU A 20 -7.28 -0.89 6.05
CA LEU A 20 -8.47 -1.73 5.99
C LEU A 20 -9.12 -1.71 4.60
N LEU A 21 -9.21 -0.54 3.97
CA LEU A 21 -9.72 -0.40 2.61
C LEU A 21 -8.84 -1.16 1.60
N CYS A 22 -7.52 -1.00 1.67
CA CYS A 22 -6.58 -1.74 0.82
C CYS A 22 -6.68 -3.26 1.00
N LEU A 23 -6.76 -3.73 2.25
CA LEU A 23 -6.93 -5.16 2.55
C LEU A 23 -8.24 -5.69 1.95
N SER A 24 -9.36 -5.00 2.21
CA SER A 24 -10.67 -5.43 1.73
C SER A 24 -10.73 -5.53 0.21
N MET A 25 -10.21 -4.54 -0.51
CA MET A 25 -10.20 -4.54 -1.98
C MET A 25 -9.26 -5.61 -2.55
N THR A 26 -8.10 -5.81 -1.93
CA THR A 26 -7.17 -6.86 -2.36
C THR A 26 -7.74 -8.26 -2.11
N THR A 27 -8.51 -8.46 -1.03
CA THR A 27 -9.25 -9.71 -0.78
C THR A 27 -10.38 -9.94 -1.80
N VAL A 28 -11.07 -8.88 -2.22
CA VAL A 28 -12.05 -8.96 -3.31
C VAL A 28 -11.37 -9.38 -4.61
N CYS A 29 -10.22 -8.79 -4.96
CA CYS A 29 -9.41 -9.23 -6.10
C CYS A 29 -9.03 -10.71 -6.02
N LEU A 30 -8.55 -11.18 -4.87
CA LEU A 30 -8.22 -12.59 -4.67
C LEU A 30 -9.43 -13.50 -4.93
N SER A 31 -10.60 -13.10 -4.42
CA SER A 31 -11.84 -13.85 -4.59
C SER A 31 -12.25 -13.96 -6.06
N PHE A 32 -12.12 -12.86 -6.83
CA PHE A 32 -12.41 -12.89 -8.26
C PHE A 32 -11.36 -13.62 -9.09
N ALA A 33 -10.08 -13.54 -8.71
CA ALA A 33 -9.00 -14.29 -9.35
C ALA A 33 -9.24 -15.81 -9.22
N VAL A 34 -9.58 -16.27 -8.01
CA VAL A 34 -9.92 -17.68 -7.75
C VAL A 34 -11.20 -18.09 -8.48
N LYS A 35 -12.25 -17.28 -8.44
CA LYS A 35 -13.49 -17.56 -9.18
C LYS A 35 -13.26 -17.64 -10.69
N LYS A 36 -12.43 -16.77 -11.26
CA LYS A 36 -12.05 -16.80 -12.68
C LYS A 36 -11.37 -18.12 -13.01
N ARG A 37 -10.36 -18.49 -12.24
CA ARG A 37 -9.62 -19.74 -12.44
C ARG A 37 -10.55 -20.95 -12.42
N ASN A 38 -11.45 -21.03 -11.44
CA ASN A 38 -12.40 -22.14 -11.34
C ASN A 38 -13.38 -22.17 -12.52
N ALA A 39 -13.97 -21.03 -12.89
CA ALA A 39 -14.88 -20.95 -14.03
C ALA A 39 -14.22 -21.40 -15.35
N PHE A 40 -12.96 -21.02 -15.56
CA PHE A 40 -12.22 -21.41 -16.78
C PHE A 40 -11.84 -22.89 -16.80
N ILE A 41 -11.62 -23.50 -15.62
CA ILE A 41 -11.41 -24.95 -15.51
C ILE A 41 -12.72 -25.70 -15.80
N GLU A 42 -13.85 -25.23 -15.25
CA GLU A 42 -15.17 -25.83 -15.47
C GLU A 42 -15.61 -25.76 -16.94
N ASP A 43 -15.32 -24.64 -17.61
CA ASP A 43 -15.69 -24.41 -19.01
C ASP A 43 -14.63 -24.90 -20.03
N GLU A 44 -13.60 -25.64 -19.59
CA GLU A 44 -12.48 -26.14 -20.41
C GLU A 44 -11.77 -25.05 -21.25
N ILE A 45 -11.74 -23.81 -20.73
CA ILE A 45 -11.14 -22.66 -21.41
C ILE A 45 -9.63 -22.67 -21.16
N ASN A 46 -8.86 -22.50 -22.24
CA ASN A 46 -7.40 -22.52 -22.16
C ASN A 46 -6.87 -21.29 -21.39
N LEU A 47 -6.44 -21.52 -20.15
CA LEU A 47 -5.95 -20.49 -19.25
C LEU A 47 -4.47 -20.22 -19.48
N LYS A 48 -4.05 -18.95 -19.55
CA LYS A 48 -2.63 -18.60 -19.50
C LYS A 48 -2.10 -18.74 -18.08
N SER A 49 -1.78 -19.98 -17.69
CA SER A 49 -1.42 -20.35 -16.32
C SER A 49 -0.30 -19.50 -15.70
N GLU A 50 0.70 -19.09 -16.48
CA GLU A 50 1.86 -18.33 -15.98
C GLU A 50 1.47 -16.94 -15.43
N ILE A 51 0.71 -16.16 -16.20
CA ILE A 51 0.32 -14.80 -15.81
C ILE A 51 -0.73 -14.82 -14.68
N GLU A 52 -1.58 -15.85 -14.64
CA GLU A 52 -2.56 -16.07 -13.57
C GLU A 52 -1.90 -16.41 -12.23
N ILE A 53 -0.89 -17.29 -12.25
CA ILE A 53 -0.10 -17.61 -11.06
C ILE A 53 0.63 -16.36 -10.55
N LEU A 54 1.22 -15.57 -11.46
CA LEU A 54 1.90 -14.33 -11.09
C LEU A 54 0.93 -13.30 -10.48
N TYR A 55 -0.28 -13.17 -11.03
CA TYR A 55 -1.32 -12.30 -10.49
C TYR A 55 -1.81 -12.75 -9.10
N LEU A 56 -2.06 -14.05 -8.93
CA LEU A 56 -2.42 -14.62 -7.62
C LEU A 56 -1.32 -14.40 -6.59
N PHE A 57 -0.07 -14.64 -6.97
CA PHE A 57 1.09 -14.41 -6.10
C PHE A 57 1.18 -12.95 -5.68
N LEU A 58 1.08 -11.99 -6.62
CA LEU A 58 1.07 -10.57 -6.29
C LEU A 58 -0.05 -10.22 -5.31
N THR A 59 -1.24 -10.75 -5.53
CA THR A 59 -2.41 -10.47 -4.68
C THR A 59 -2.18 -10.96 -3.26
N ILE A 60 -1.68 -12.18 -3.08
CA ILE A 60 -1.36 -12.74 -1.76
C ILE A 60 -0.21 -11.98 -1.09
N ALA A 61 0.87 -11.69 -1.83
CA ALA A 61 2.00 -10.92 -1.32
C ALA A 61 1.57 -9.52 -0.84
N THR A 62 0.63 -8.90 -1.55
CA THR A 62 0.06 -7.60 -1.18
C THR A 62 -0.74 -7.69 0.12
N ILE A 63 -1.59 -8.72 0.29
CA ILE A 63 -2.35 -8.93 1.54
C ILE A 63 -1.39 -9.10 2.72
N VAL A 64 -0.37 -9.94 2.57
CA VAL A 64 0.62 -10.18 3.63
C VAL A 64 1.37 -8.89 3.95
N SER A 65 1.84 -8.15 2.93
CA SER A 65 2.56 -6.90 3.14
C SER A 65 1.71 -5.88 3.89
N VAL A 66 0.48 -5.62 3.43
CA VAL A 66 -0.40 -4.63 4.08
C VAL A 66 -0.76 -5.07 5.50
N GLY A 67 -1.00 -6.36 5.73
CA GLY A 67 -1.26 -6.92 7.06
C GLY A 67 -0.09 -6.73 8.02
N VAL A 68 1.13 -7.01 7.57
CA VAL A 68 2.35 -6.79 8.35
C VAL A 68 2.55 -5.30 8.64
N SER A 69 2.42 -4.43 7.62
CA SER A 69 2.52 -2.97 7.80
C SER A 69 1.50 -2.44 8.81
N MET A 70 0.26 -2.92 8.76
CA MET A 70 -0.79 -2.55 9.72
C MET A 70 -0.45 -3.03 11.14
N CYS A 71 -0.03 -4.29 11.31
CA CYS A 71 0.35 -4.83 12.62
C CYS A 71 1.52 -4.06 13.23
N CYS A 72 2.59 -3.79 12.45
CA CYS A 72 3.72 -2.99 12.91
C CYS A 72 3.31 -1.55 13.25
N SER A 73 2.35 -0.97 12.54
CA SER A 73 1.84 0.38 12.85
C SER A 73 1.02 0.41 14.15
N LEU A 74 0.40 -0.70 14.56
CA LEU A 74 -0.46 -0.79 15.75
C LEU A 74 0.29 -1.21 17.02
N THR A 75 1.33 -2.03 16.91
CA THR A 75 2.11 -2.55 18.06
C THR A 75 3.26 -1.64 18.46
N SER A 76 3.59 -0.67 17.62
CA SER A 76 4.67 0.28 17.88
C SER A 76 4.16 1.42 18.76
N ASN A 77 4.51 1.38 20.05
CA ASN A 77 4.22 2.45 21.02
C ASN A 77 4.92 3.78 20.68
N GLU A 78 5.89 3.72 19.77
CA GLU A 78 6.42 4.86 19.04
C GLU A 78 6.13 4.62 17.56
N PRO A 79 5.82 5.63 16.73
CA PRO A 79 5.64 5.49 15.28
C PRO A 79 6.89 4.96 14.52
N ASN A 80 7.90 4.46 15.23
CA ASN A 80 9.27 4.23 14.79
C ASN A 80 9.59 2.77 14.37
N ILE A 81 8.69 1.79 14.50
CA ILE A 81 9.04 0.38 14.15
C ILE A 81 9.06 0.13 12.62
N LEU A 82 8.45 1.02 11.84
CA LEU A 82 8.83 1.30 10.45
C LEU A 82 9.24 2.77 10.35
N GLY A 83 10.28 3.14 11.09
CA GLY A 83 10.86 4.48 11.11
C GLY A 83 11.16 5.00 9.70
N ASP A 84 11.02 6.31 9.54
CA ASP A 84 11.49 7.09 8.39
C ASP A 84 10.93 6.69 7.02
N GLY A 85 9.62 6.45 6.92
CA GLY A 85 8.96 6.30 5.62
C GLY A 85 9.13 4.94 4.93
N GLY A 86 9.72 3.94 5.61
CA GLY A 86 9.89 2.59 5.07
C GLY A 86 8.58 1.90 4.66
N ALA A 87 7.52 2.05 5.45
CA ALA A 87 6.19 1.52 5.12
C ALA A 87 5.59 2.20 3.87
N ALA A 88 5.77 3.52 3.75
CA ALA A 88 5.34 4.28 2.58
C ALA A 88 6.13 3.87 1.33
N LEU A 89 7.43 3.61 1.46
CA LEU A 89 8.29 3.13 0.37
C LEU A 89 7.89 1.73 -0.10
N VAL A 90 7.63 0.80 0.82
CA VAL A 90 7.12 -0.54 0.47
C VAL A 90 5.78 -0.44 -0.26
N GLN A 91 4.84 0.36 0.26
CA GLN A 91 3.55 0.57 -0.39
C GLN A 91 3.71 1.21 -1.78
N PHE A 92 4.65 2.16 -1.94
CA PHE A 92 4.95 2.78 -3.22
C PHE A 92 5.50 1.78 -4.26
N ILE A 93 6.44 0.92 -3.87
CA ILE A 93 6.93 -0.16 -4.73
C ILE A 93 5.79 -1.08 -5.14
N ILE A 94 4.94 -1.48 -4.19
CA ILE A 94 3.79 -2.33 -4.45
C ILE A 94 2.80 -1.63 -5.40
N ALA A 95 2.56 -0.33 -5.24
CA ALA A 95 1.69 0.44 -6.12
C ALA A 95 2.20 0.48 -7.56
N ILE A 96 3.52 0.63 -7.77
CA ILE A 96 4.15 0.54 -9.10
C ILE A 96 3.93 -0.84 -9.71
N ILE A 97 4.16 -1.91 -8.94
CA ILE A 97 3.94 -3.28 -9.39
C ILE A 97 2.46 -3.49 -9.75
N TRP A 98 1.54 -2.90 -8.98
CA TRP A 98 0.09 -2.90 -9.23
C TRP A 98 -0.34 -2.02 -10.41
N ILE A 99 0.56 -1.27 -11.06
CA ILE A 99 0.27 -0.64 -12.35
C ILE A 99 0.76 -1.55 -13.47
N ILE A 100 2.01 -2.02 -13.36
CA ILE A 100 2.68 -2.80 -14.41
C ILE A 100 2.01 -4.16 -14.59
N LEU A 101 1.79 -4.90 -13.50
CA LEU A 101 1.27 -6.26 -13.59
C LEU A 101 -0.17 -6.30 -14.11
N PRO A 102 -1.12 -5.48 -13.63
CA PRO A 102 -2.46 -5.38 -14.19
C PRO A 102 -2.51 -4.96 -15.67
N ALA A 103 -1.62 -4.05 -16.09
CA ALA A 103 -1.50 -3.68 -17.49
C ALA A 103 -1.03 -4.87 -18.34
N ALA A 104 0.03 -5.56 -17.93
CA ALA A 104 0.52 -6.76 -18.61
C ALA A 104 -0.53 -7.87 -18.63
N TYR A 105 -1.19 -8.11 -17.49
CA TYR A 105 -2.28 -9.07 -17.36
C TYR A 105 -3.41 -8.75 -18.34
N THR A 106 -3.84 -7.49 -18.43
CA THR A 106 -4.89 -7.06 -19.36
C THR A 106 -4.51 -7.38 -20.81
N VAL A 107 -3.32 -7.00 -21.26
CA VAL A 107 -2.87 -7.24 -22.64
C VAL A 107 -2.76 -8.74 -22.95
N LEU A 108 -2.25 -9.53 -22.01
CA LEU A 108 -2.03 -10.96 -22.22
C LEU A 108 -3.32 -11.78 -22.19
N THR A 109 -4.34 -11.35 -21.45
CA THR A 109 -5.57 -12.13 -21.21
C THR A 109 -6.81 -11.59 -21.95
N ILE A 110 -6.69 -10.48 -22.69
CA ILE A 110 -7.79 -9.86 -23.45
C ILE A 110 -8.42 -10.78 -24.50
N ASN A 111 -7.63 -11.68 -25.10
CA ASN A 111 -8.05 -12.58 -26.18
C ASN A 111 -8.38 -14.02 -25.70
N GLU A 112 -8.46 -14.27 -24.39
CA GLU A 112 -8.71 -15.63 -23.86
C GLU A 112 -10.07 -16.21 -24.26
N LEU A 113 -11.07 -15.36 -24.50
CA LEU A 113 -12.41 -15.77 -24.93
C LEU A 113 -12.63 -15.64 -26.45
N LYS A 114 -11.55 -15.51 -27.24
CA LYS A 114 -11.56 -15.32 -28.70
C LYS A 114 -12.41 -14.13 -29.19
N ASP A 115 -13.70 -14.34 -29.40
CA ASP A 115 -14.66 -13.44 -30.06
C ASP A 115 -15.63 -12.74 -29.09
N ASP A 116 -15.64 -13.11 -27.80
CA ASP A 116 -16.41 -12.37 -26.81
C ASP A 116 -15.64 -11.11 -26.40
N GLU A 117 -16.08 -9.99 -26.96
CA GLU A 117 -15.67 -8.64 -26.57
C GLU A 117 -15.66 -8.47 -25.04
N VAL A 118 -14.87 -7.53 -24.54
CA VAL A 118 -14.86 -7.11 -23.11
C VAL A 118 -16.29 -6.79 -22.59
N SER A 119 -17.20 -6.44 -23.49
CA SER A 119 -18.62 -6.17 -23.25
C SER A 119 -19.45 -7.40 -22.83
N CYS A 120 -18.99 -8.63 -23.11
CA CYS A 120 -19.72 -9.89 -22.88
C CYS A 120 -21.14 -9.87 -23.48
N SER A 121 -21.25 -9.71 -24.80
CA SER A 121 -22.54 -9.61 -25.51
C SER A 121 -23.42 -10.88 -25.36
N LYS A 122 -22.80 -12.05 -25.22
CA LYS A 122 -23.44 -13.28 -24.75
C LYS A 122 -23.07 -13.52 -23.28
N SER A 123 -24.08 -13.53 -22.42
CA SER A 123 -23.95 -13.71 -20.96
C SER A 123 -23.46 -15.12 -20.60
N SER A 124 -22.17 -15.40 -20.80
CA SER A 124 -21.49 -16.54 -20.18
C SER A 124 -21.01 -16.17 -18.77
N TYR A 125 -21.11 -17.13 -17.85
CA TYR A 125 -20.61 -17.00 -16.48
C TYR A 125 -19.10 -16.69 -16.49
N ALA A 126 -18.30 -17.40 -17.28
CA ALA A 126 -16.86 -17.15 -17.42
C ALA A 126 -16.55 -15.74 -17.95
N CYS A 127 -17.34 -15.21 -18.89
CA CYS A 127 -17.15 -13.85 -19.40
C CYS A 127 -17.42 -12.80 -18.32
N THR A 128 -18.50 -12.97 -17.57
CA THR A 128 -18.87 -12.06 -16.47
C THR A 128 -17.81 -12.06 -15.36
N ILE A 129 -17.33 -13.24 -14.98
CA ILE A 129 -16.28 -13.36 -13.97
C ILE A 129 -14.96 -12.76 -14.46
N ARG A 130 -14.57 -13.00 -15.71
CA ARG A 130 -13.38 -12.37 -16.33
C ARG A 130 -13.47 -10.85 -16.29
N ARG A 131 -14.61 -10.29 -16.73
CA ARG A 131 -14.84 -8.84 -16.75
C ARG A 131 -14.74 -8.24 -15.35
N ASN A 132 -15.40 -8.85 -14.37
CA ASN A 132 -15.35 -8.39 -12.99
C ASN A 132 -13.94 -8.48 -12.41
N ASN A 133 -13.19 -9.55 -12.70
CA ASN A 133 -11.79 -9.67 -12.30
C ASN A 133 -10.95 -8.50 -12.84
N PHE A 134 -11.09 -8.14 -14.11
CA PHE A 134 -10.41 -6.97 -14.68
C PHE A 134 -10.80 -5.67 -13.97
N ILE A 135 -12.11 -5.43 -13.79
CA ILE A 135 -12.61 -4.21 -13.16
C ILE A 135 -12.04 -4.08 -11.74
N PHE A 136 -12.16 -5.12 -10.92
CA PHE A 136 -11.68 -5.07 -9.54
C PHE A 136 -10.16 -4.97 -9.46
N MET A 137 -9.43 -5.61 -10.37
CA MET A 137 -7.97 -5.47 -10.46
C MET A 137 -7.57 -4.00 -10.67
N TRP A 138 -8.19 -3.30 -11.63
CA TRP A 138 -7.91 -1.88 -11.89
C TRP A 138 -8.38 -0.96 -10.77
N ILE A 139 -9.52 -1.25 -10.13
CA ILE A 139 -9.96 -0.51 -8.95
C ILE A 139 -8.92 -0.67 -7.83
N ASN A 140 -8.40 -1.89 -7.62
CA ASN A 140 -7.36 -2.12 -6.61
C ASN A 140 -6.07 -1.36 -6.94
N SER A 141 -5.64 -1.32 -8.20
CA SER A 141 -4.51 -0.47 -8.63
C SER A 141 -4.72 1.00 -8.25
N GLY A 142 -5.91 1.55 -8.55
CA GLY A 142 -6.25 2.93 -8.19
C GLY A 142 -6.24 3.16 -6.67
N MET A 143 -6.76 2.21 -5.90
CA MET A 143 -6.75 2.24 -4.43
C MET A 143 -5.33 2.15 -3.85
N MET A 144 -4.44 1.37 -4.45
CA MET A 144 -3.04 1.28 -4.04
C MET A 144 -2.29 2.59 -4.31
N ILE A 145 -2.57 3.27 -5.42
CA ILE A 145 -2.02 4.60 -5.70
C ILE A 145 -2.55 5.62 -4.68
N LEU A 146 -3.87 5.67 -4.48
CA LEU A 146 -4.50 6.60 -3.54
C LEU A 146 -4.00 6.39 -2.11
N SER A 147 -3.89 5.15 -1.65
CA SER A 147 -3.37 4.83 -0.33
C SER A 147 -1.92 5.26 -0.17
N THR A 148 -1.09 5.05 -1.20
CA THR A 148 0.30 5.51 -1.21
C THR A 148 0.37 7.03 -1.09
N PHE A 149 -0.45 7.78 -1.84
CA PHE A 149 -0.52 9.24 -1.69
C PHE A 149 -0.90 9.65 -0.27
N VAL A 150 -1.97 9.06 0.30
CA VAL A 150 -2.41 9.38 1.67
C VAL A 150 -1.32 9.06 2.69
N LEU A 151 -0.64 7.92 2.58
CA LEU A 151 0.46 7.56 3.46
C LEU A 151 1.61 8.55 3.34
N CYS A 152 2.03 8.91 2.12
CA CYS A 152 3.08 9.92 1.92
C CYS A 152 2.69 11.28 2.53
N PHE A 153 1.45 11.73 2.37
CA PHE A 153 0.97 12.97 3.00
C PHE A 153 0.93 12.88 4.52
N CYS A 154 0.46 11.75 5.07
CA CYS A 154 0.41 11.56 6.52
C CYS A 154 1.80 11.47 7.14
N TYR A 155 2.77 10.82 6.51
CA TYR A 155 4.14 10.71 7.03
C TYR A 155 4.95 11.99 6.78
N TYR A 156 5.18 12.35 5.52
CA TYR A 156 6.04 13.49 5.18
C TYR A 156 5.39 14.86 5.46
N GLY A 157 4.06 14.96 5.37
CA GLY A 157 3.36 16.21 5.69
C GLY A 157 3.33 16.53 7.19
N LEU A 158 3.45 15.53 8.07
CA LEU A 158 3.56 15.73 9.51
C LEU A 158 4.98 16.05 9.95
N GLU A 159 5.99 15.43 9.35
CA GLU A 159 7.41 15.74 9.60
C GLU A 159 7.71 17.23 9.34
N ILE A 160 7.21 17.78 8.22
CA ILE A 160 7.37 19.20 7.88
C ILE A 160 6.76 20.12 8.95
N GLN A 161 5.62 19.77 9.57
CA GLN A 161 5.00 20.58 10.62
C GLN A 161 5.71 20.46 11.98
N GLU A 162 6.36 19.33 12.27
CA GLU A 162 7.13 19.18 13.51
C GLU A 162 8.48 19.93 13.42
N GLU A 163 9.13 19.97 12.25
CA GLU A 163 10.34 20.80 12.04
C GLU A 163 10.07 22.31 12.08
N GLU A 164 8.98 22.79 11.48
CA GLU A 164 8.65 24.23 11.41
C GLU A 164 8.37 24.85 12.79
N ILE A 165 7.89 24.04 13.75
CA ILE A 165 7.62 24.48 15.13
C ILE A 165 8.88 24.36 16.01
N GLY A 166 9.79 23.45 15.68
CA GLY A 166 11.11 23.35 16.30
C GLY A 166 12.09 24.45 15.85
N GLY A 167 11.76 25.16 14.76
CA GLY A 167 12.59 26.17 14.12
C GLY A 167 12.35 27.63 14.52
N ILE A 168 11.58 27.93 15.58
CA ILE A 168 11.52 29.28 16.14
C ILE A 168 12.64 29.42 17.19
N PRO A 169 13.78 30.06 16.89
CA PRO A 169 14.75 30.39 17.92
C PRO A 169 14.13 31.50 18.78
N LEU A 170 13.76 31.18 20.02
CA LEU A 170 13.67 32.21 21.04
C LEU A 170 15.10 32.68 21.28
N SER A 171 15.46 33.79 20.64
CA SER A 171 16.67 34.54 20.91
C SER A 171 16.71 34.94 22.39
N THR A 172 17.56 34.27 23.15
CA THR A 172 18.23 34.87 24.31
C THR A 172 19.67 34.37 24.30
N ASP A 173 20.58 35.33 24.12
CA ASP A 173 22.02 35.20 24.21
C ASP A 173 22.47 34.33 25.39
N SER A 174 23.39 33.40 25.14
CA SER A 174 24.79 33.56 25.55
C SER A 174 25.58 32.30 25.20
N THR A 175 26.58 32.48 24.32
CA THR A 175 27.93 31.85 24.36
C THR A 175 28.04 30.37 24.74
N GLU A 176 28.37 29.50 23.79
CA GLU A 176 29.61 28.68 23.84
C GLU A 176 29.78 27.76 22.61
N LEU A 177 30.76 28.13 21.79
CA LEU A 177 31.77 27.32 21.11
C LEU A 177 31.41 25.91 20.58
N SER A 178 31.26 25.88 19.25
CA SER A 178 31.50 24.79 18.28
C SER A 178 32.05 23.44 18.78
N THR A 179 31.25 22.37 18.58
CA THR A 179 31.78 21.02 18.29
C THR A 179 30.94 20.33 17.18
N PRO A 180 31.57 19.63 16.22
CA PRO A 180 30.88 19.01 15.08
C PRO A 180 30.10 17.74 15.46
N PRO A 181 29.10 17.32 14.66
CA PRO A 181 28.04 16.37 15.05
C PRO A 181 28.46 14.90 15.15
N VAL A 182 29.76 14.59 15.11
CA VAL A 182 30.26 13.21 15.01
C VAL A 182 30.46 12.53 16.37
N LEU A 183 30.51 13.27 17.49
CA LEU A 183 30.77 12.70 18.82
C LEU A 183 29.54 12.33 19.66
N LYS A 184 28.30 12.55 19.19
CA LYS A 184 27.08 12.18 19.95
C LYS A 184 26.71 10.69 19.88
N ARG A 185 27.42 9.87 19.09
CA ARG A 185 27.09 8.43 18.87
C ARG A 185 27.82 7.43 19.77
N LEU A 186 28.57 7.86 20.79
CA LEU A 186 29.26 6.95 21.71
C LEU A 186 28.95 7.30 23.18
N GLY A 187 28.01 6.56 23.78
CA GLY A 187 27.70 6.52 25.22
C GLY A 187 26.26 6.95 25.57
N PRO A 188 25.53 6.17 26.39
CA PRO A 188 25.96 5.86 27.74
C PRO A 188 25.96 4.35 28.06
N TYR A 189 27.15 3.76 28.14
CA TYR A 189 27.42 2.63 29.03
C TYR A 189 28.55 3.05 29.95
N PHE A 190 28.26 3.93 30.91
CA PHE A 190 29.06 4.13 32.12
C PHE A 190 28.18 4.83 33.16
N CYS A 191 27.63 4.03 34.07
CA CYS A 191 27.36 4.33 35.49
C CYS A 191 26.49 3.21 36.09
N ASN A 192 27.14 2.07 36.36
CA ASN A 192 27.15 1.38 37.67
C ASN A 192 28.06 0.16 37.57
#